data_AF-A0A4R6WPF3-F1
#
_entry.id   AF-A0A4R6WPF3-F1
#
_cell.length_a   1.000
_cell.length_b   1.000
_cell.length_c   1.000
_cell.angle_alpha   90.00
_cell.angle_beta   90.00
_cell.angle_gamma   90.00
#
_symmetry.space_group_name_H-M   'P 1'
#
loop_
_entity.id
_entity.type
_entity.pdbx_description
1 polymer ?
#
loop_
_entity_poly.entity_id
_entity_poly.type
_entity_poly.pdbx_seq_one_letter_code
_entity_poly.pdbx_strand_id
1 'polypeptide(L)' 'METSNLQMEILHRLYHKKSIWELEPIEGFDKVLKSLFKMRLIYTTQSRQSPQSYDPYSTIKLTPYGITLFVKTVV' A
#
# COMPACT_ATOMS: atom_id res chain seq x y z
N MET A 1 5.28 14.31 11.45
CA MET A 1 4.99 12.86 11.46
C MET A 1 6.05 12.22 10.60
N GLU A 2 7.01 11.49 11.18
CA GLU A 2 7.94 10.68 10.40
C GLU A 2 7.19 9.47 9.85
N THR A 3 7.19 9.32 8.54
CA THR A 3 6.70 8.12 7.87
C THR A 3 7.80 7.06 7.97
N SER A 4 7.50 5.89 8.54
CA SER A 4 8.50 4.81 8.68
C SER A 4 9.01 4.35 7.30
N ASN A 5 10.27 3.90 7.21
CA ASN A 5 10.85 3.38 5.96
C ASN A 5 9.95 2.31 5.31
N LEU A 6 9.34 1.44 6.12
CA LEU A 6 8.42 0.41 5.63
C LEU A 6 7.10 0.97 5.08
N GLN A 7 6.58 2.07 5.67
CA GLN A 7 5.42 2.78 5.13
C GLN A 7 5.74 3.36 3.75
N MET A 8 6.90 4.00 3.60
CA MET A 8 7.32 4.58 2.32
C MET A 8 7.53 3.52 1.25
N GLU A 9 8.12 2.36 1.60
CA GLU A 9 8.31 1.27 0.65
C GLU A 9 6.98 0.69 0.15
N ILE A 10 6.02 0.47 1.06
CA ILE A 10 4.68 0.01 0.67
C ILE A 10 3.98 1.03 -0.22
N LEU A 11 4.03 2.33 0.14
CA LEU A 11 3.43 3.40 -0.68
C LEU A 11 4.08 3.46 -2.08
N HIS A 12 5.40 3.34 -2.18
CA HIS A 12 6.13 3.31 -3.45
C HIS A 12 5.74 2.12 -4.33
N ARG A 13 5.67 0.90 -3.76
CA ARG A 13 5.23 -0.29 -4.53
C ARG A 13 3.79 -0.16 -5.00
N LEU A 14 2.88 0.33 -4.16
CA LEU A 14 1.49 0.60 -4.55
C LEU A 14 1.39 1.67 -5.66
N TYR A 15 2.20 2.73 -5.59
CA TYR A 15 2.26 3.77 -6.62
C TYR A 15 2.67 3.20 -7.98
N HIS A 16 3.69 2.33 -8.00
CA HIS A 16 4.17 1.67 -9.22
C HIS A 16 3.37 0.42 -9.60
N LYS A 17 2.26 0.13 -8.92
CA LYS A 17 1.44 -1.09 -9.12
C LYS A 17 2.28 -2.38 -9.07
N LYS A 18 3.30 -2.40 -8.20
CA LYS A 18 4.17 -3.55 -7.96
C LYS A 18 3.58 -4.45 -6.87
N SER A 19 3.90 -5.73 -6.98
CA SER A 19 3.64 -6.72 -5.93
C SER A 19 4.25 -6.30 -4.59
N ILE A 20 3.48 -6.45 -3.50
CA ILE A 20 3.93 -6.20 -2.12
C ILE A 20 4.11 -7.49 -1.29
N TRP A 21 3.94 -8.67 -1.90
CA TRP A 21 4.07 -9.98 -1.23
C TRP A 21 5.44 -10.19 -0.58
N GLU A 22 6.49 -9.68 -1.20
CA GLU A 22 7.86 -9.76 -0.65
C GLU A 22 8.00 -9.05 0.70
N LEU A 23 7.07 -8.14 1.03
CA LEU A 23 7.07 -7.39 2.28
C LEU A 23 6.20 -8.05 3.37
N GLU A 24 5.31 -8.98 3.01
CA GLU A 24 4.43 -9.67 3.95
C GLU A 24 5.20 -10.37 5.09
N PRO A 25 6.35 -11.05 4.85
CA PRO A 25 7.11 -11.68 5.92
C PRO A 25 7.83 -10.70 6.85
N ILE A 26 7.92 -9.41 6.49
CA ILE A 26 8.64 -8.42 7.28
C ILE A 26 7.87 -8.10 8.56
N GLU A 27 8.55 -8.16 9.69
CA GLU A 27 7.96 -7.83 10.98
C GLU A 27 7.38 -6.39 10.95
N GLY A 28 6.09 -6.28 11.29
CA GLY A 28 5.39 -4.99 11.32
C GLY A 28 4.67 -4.60 10.03
N PHE A 29 4.75 -5.39 8.96
CA PHE A 29 4.00 -5.16 7.71
C PHE A 29 2.50 -4.95 7.97
N ASP A 30 1.85 -5.85 8.72
CA ASP A 30 0.43 -5.75 9.06
C ASP A 30 0.08 -4.47 9.84
N LYS A 31 0.95 -4.08 10.77
CA LYS A 31 0.76 -2.86 11.59
C LYS A 31 0.84 -1.63 10.69
N VAL A 32 1.80 -1.61 9.76
CA VAL A 32 1.97 -0.56 8.78
C VAL A 32 0.77 -0.47 7.84
N LEU A 33 0.34 -1.60 7.27
CA LEU A 33 -0.80 -1.65 6.36
C LEU A 33 -2.06 -1.08 7.04
N LYS A 34 -2.35 -1.53 8.27
CA LYS A 34 -3.46 -1.00 9.11
C LYS A 34 -3.32 0.49 9.37
N SER A 35 -2.10 0.97 9.63
CA SER A 35 -1.82 2.40 9.82
C SER A 35 -2.14 3.22 8.56
N LEU A 36 -1.69 2.76 7.38
CA LEU A 36 -1.94 3.43 6.10
C LEU A 36 -3.45 3.48 5.77
N PHE A 37 -4.21 2.43 6.10
CA PHE A 37 -5.68 2.45 6.01
C PHE A 37 -6.30 3.47 6.95
N LYS A 38 -5.89 3.51 8.23
CA LYS A 38 -6.38 4.49 9.21
C LYS A 38 -6.09 5.93 8.78
N MET A 39 -4.94 6.17 8.17
CA MET A 39 -4.54 7.47 7.62
C MET A 39 -5.23 7.81 6.30
N ARG A 40 -6.09 6.92 5.77
CA ARG A 40 -6.78 7.08 4.47
C ARG A 40 -5.82 7.31 3.30
N LEU A 41 -4.61 6.77 3.38
CA LEU A 41 -3.61 6.85 2.30
C LEU A 41 -3.82 5.75 1.26
N ILE A 42 -4.43 4.63 1.67
CA ILE A 42 -4.73 3.48 0.81
C ILE A 42 -6.20 3.04 0.97
N TYR A 43 -6.71 2.35 -0.06
CA TYR A 43 -8.05 1.74 -0.08
C TYR A 43 -8.01 0.42 -0.86
N THR A 44 -8.96 -0.48 -0.61
CA THR A 44 -9.12 -1.71 -1.40
C THR A 44 -10.15 -1.50 -2.51
N THR A 45 -9.90 -2.13 -3.66
CA THR A 45 -10.85 -2.24 -4.77
C THR A 45 -11.52 -3.61 -4.75
N GLN A 46 -12.77 -3.71 -5.19
CA GLN A 46 -13.39 -5.02 -5.36
C GLN A 46 -12.81 -5.68 -6.61
N SER A 47 -11.81 -6.55 -6.48
CA SER A 47 -11.39 -7.39 -7.60
C SER A 47 -11.95 -8.80 -7.44
N ARG A 48 -13.01 -9.09 -8.20
CA ARG A 48 -13.54 -10.45 -8.46
C ARG A 48 -13.18 -10.91 -9.87
N GLN A 49 -12.05 -10.47 -10.42
CA GLN A 49 -11.59 -10.92 -11.73
C GLN A 49 -10.58 -12.05 -11.50
N SER A 50 -11.05 -13.29 -11.68
CA SER A 50 -10.30 -14.55 -11.61
C SER A 50 -9.91 -15.08 -10.20
N PRO A 51 -10.68 -16.05 -9.66
CA PRO A 51 -10.39 -16.71 -8.38
C PRO A 51 -9.03 -17.41 -8.33
N GLN A 52 -8.53 -17.89 -9.48
CA GLN A 52 -7.28 -18.64 -9.59
C GLN A 52 -6.03 -17.76 -9.50
N SER A 53 -6.18 -16.44 -9.57
CA SER A 53 -5.11 -15.45 -9.54
C SER A 53 -5.44 -14.29 -8.58
N TYR A 54 -6.28 -14.57 -7.57
CA TYR A 54 -6.71 -13.57 -6.61
C TYR A 54 -5.53 -13.17 -5.71
N ASP A 55 -5.02 -11.96 -5.92
CA ASP A 55 -4.08 -11.31 -5.03
C ASP A 55 -4.85 -10.27 -4.18
N PRO A 56 -5.08 -10.51 -2.88
CA PRO A 56 -5.78 -9.56 -2.01
C PRO A 56 -5.06 -8.21 -1.92
N TYR A 57 -3.74 -8.18 -2.07
CA TYR A 57 -2.93 -6.96 -2.01
C TYR A 57 -2.91 -6.20 -3.34
N SER A 58 -3.09 -6.88 -4.48
CA SER A 58 -3.28 -6.22 -5.79
C SER A 58 -4.51 -5.30 -5.82
N THR A 59 -5.45 -5.55 -4.92
CA THR A 59 -6.66 -4.73 -4.79
C THR A 59 -6.41 -3.44 -4.02
N ILE A 60 -5.31 -3.35 -3.26
CA ILE A 60 -4.95 -2.17 -2.49
C ILE A 60 -4.37 -1.12 -3.43
N LYS A 61 -4.85 0.12 -3.31
CA LYS A 61 -4.43 1.26 -4.12
C LYS A 61 -4.27 2.51 -3.26
N LEU A 62 -3.46 3.45 -3.72
CA LEU A 62 -3.32 4.77 -3.10
C LEU A 62 -4.56 5.63 -3.34
N THR A 63 -5.04 6.32 -2.29
CA THR A 63 -6.03 7.38 -2.45
C THR A 63 -5.40 8.61 -3.12
N PRO A 64 -6.19 9.56 -3.68
CA PRO A 64 -5.65 10.83 -4.19
C PRO A 64 -4.82 11.59 -3.14
N TYR A 65 -5.23 11.52 -1.87
CA TYR A 65 -4.49 12.08 -0.75
C TYR A 65 -3.16 11.34 -0.51
N GLY A 66 -3.18 10.01 -0.54
CA GLY A 66 -1.97 9.18 -0.44
C GLY A 66 -0.95 9.45 -1.54
N ILE A 67 -1.42 9.63 -2.78
CA ILE A 67 -0.56 10.00 -3.92
C ILE A 67 0.07 11.37 -3.67
N THR A 68 -0.73 12.37 -3.29
CA THR A 68 -0.25 13.74 -3.05
C THR A 68 0.80 13.77 -1.94
N LEU A 69 0.55 13.05 -0.84
CA LEU A 69 1.48 12.96 0.28
C LEU A 69 2.79 12.28 -0.11
N PHE A 70 2.70 11.16 -0.84
CA PHE A 70 3.87 10.44 -1.32
C PHE A 70 4.72 11.31 -2.26
N VAL A 71 4.11 11.95 -3.26
CA VAL A 71 4.82 12.83 -4.22
C VAL A 71 5.51 13.99 -3.49
N LYS A 72 4.83 14.65 -2.55
CA LYS A 72 5.43 15.75 -1.76
C LYS A 72 6.60 15.32 -0.86
N THR A 73 6.70 14.04 -0.55
CA THR A 73 7.69 13.49 0.38
C THR A 73 8.92 12.93 -0.34
N VAL A 74 8.77 12.52 -1.61
CA VAL A 74 9.81 11.82 -2.38
C VAL A 74 10.36 12.65 -3.55
N VAL A 75 9.59 13.63 -4.05
CA VAL A 75 10.02 14.56 -5.12
C VAL A 75 10.47 15.88 -4.52
#